data_AF-A0AAV3ZTU2-F1
#
_entry.id   AF-A0AAV3ZTU2-F1
#
_cell.length_a   1.000
_cell.length_b   1.000
_cell.length_c   1.000
_cell.angle_alpha   90.00
_cell.angle_beta   90.00
_cell.angle_gamma   90.00
#
_symmetry.space_group_name_H-M   'P 1'
#
loop_
_entity.id
_entity.type
_entity.pdbx_description
1 polymer ?
#
loop_
_entity_poly.entity_id
_entity_poly.type
_entity_poly.pdbx_seq_one_letter_code
_entity_poly.pdbx_strand_id
1 'polypeptide(L)'
;MHKDQQHKVFNIKIGGVDMNFLCLKTITQPLYRPPVPVEELSAFKHLPVHDSLLCESGFCIDVLVGLDFYHELMGRQSAHEGNGLVAEETKLGWMVSGSYPCIRSARKNAKAALFSCSHEPSEENFRRLWELDFIGILGDNGEVPESIVFKEFKKKVSISNGRYQAGLPWREVDMKGRLMSNVNAAHKRLYALDRKLSSDPEFNDKYHKVFIDLEK
;
A
#
# COMPACT_ATOMS: atom_id res chain seq x y z
N MET A 1 -25.52 5.45 21.51
CA MET A 1 -25.60 6.91 21.70
C MET A 1 -24.61 7.63 20.79
N HIS A 2 -24.81 7.65 19.48
CA HIS A 2 -23.93 8.38 18.54
C HIS A 2 -24.73 9.38 17.71
N LYS A 3 -25.30 10.37 18.38
CA LYS A 3 -25.76 11.61 17.74
C LYS A 3 -24.78 12.71 18.11
N ASP A 4 -24.46 13.53 17.12
CA ASP A 4 -23.78 14.83 17.23
C ASP A 4 -22.25 14.83 17.36
N GLN A 5 -21.57 14.39 16.30
CA GLN A 5 -20.37 15.14 15.88
C GLN A 5 -20.68 15.85 14.58
N GLN A 6 -21.17 17.08 14.71
CA GLN A 6 -21.27 18.03 13.62
C GLN A 6 -19.84 18.33 13.17
N HIS A 7 -19.39 17.70 12.08
CA HIS A 7 -18.05 17.95 11.57
C HIS A 7 -17.95 19.40 11.10
N LYS A 8 -17.14 20.19 11.79
CA LYS A 8 -16.91 21.60 11.41
C LYS A 8 -16.02 21.62 10.18
N VAL A 9 -16.54 22.20 9.10
CA VAL A 9 -15.77 22.44 7.88
C VAL A 9 -15.28 23.88 7.91
N PHE A 10 -13.99 24.08 7.69
CA PHE A 10 -13.36 25.40 7.64
C PHE A 10 -12.79 25.65 6.25
N ASN A 11 -13.02 26.83 5.71
CA ASN A 11 -12.33 27.28 4.51
C ASN A 11 -11.04 28.00 4.95
N ILE A 12 -9.90 27.48 4.52
CA ILE A 12 -8.58 28.03 4.88
C ILE A 12 -7.77 28.17 3.60
N LYS A 13 -7.10 29.32 3.45
CA LYS A 13 -6.15 29.58 2.37
C LYS A 13 -4.75 29.20 2.81
N ILE A 14 -4.18 28.16 2.21
CA ILE A 14 -2.82 27.66 2.47
C ILE A 14 -1.95 27.92 1.24
N GLY A 15 -0.88 28.70 1.39
CA GLY A 15 0.00 29.03 0.27
C GLY A 15 -0.69 29.79 -0.87
N GLY A 16 -1.85 30.40 -0.63
CA GLY A 16 -2.65 31.04 -1.67
C GLY A 16 -3.65 30.10 -2.37
N VAL A 17 -3.75 28.84 -1.97
CA VAL A 17 -4.76 27.88 -2.43
C VAL A 17 -5.91 27.81 -1.43
N ASP A 18 -7.14 27.98 -1.89
CA ASP A 18 -8.34 27.88 -1.06
C ASP A 18 -8.74 26.40 -0.90
N MET A 19 -8.82 25.92 0.33
CA MET A 19 -9.14 24.52 0.65
C MET A 19 -10.21 24.44 1.75
N ASN A 20 -11.01 23.38 1.70
CA ASN A 20 -11.99 23.06 2.73
C ASN A 20 -11.43 21.95 3.63
N PHE A 21 -11.28 22.25 4.92
CA PHE A 21 -10.75 21.33 5.91
C PHE A 21 -11.85 20.79 6.82
N LEU A 22 -11.80 19.49 7.04
CA LEU A 22 -12.60 18.82 8.07
C LEU A 22 -11.87 18.91 9.40
N CYS A 23 -12.47 19.55 10.39
CA CYS A 23 -11.88 19.62 11.73
C CYS A 23 -12.08 18.30 12.47
N LEU A 24 -10.97 17.69 12.86
CA LEU A 24 -10.91 16.46 13.64
C LEU A 24 -10.25 16.72 14.98
N LYS A 25 -10.69 16.03 16.04
CA LYS A 25 -10.09 16.11 17.38
C LYS A 25 -8.64 15.62 17.38
N THR A 26 -8.32 14.64 16.54
CA THR A 26 -6.99 14.07 16.40
C THR A 26 -6.81 13.64 14.95
N ILE A 27 -5.75 14.13 14.29
CA ILE A 27 -5.40 13.77 12.91
C ILE A 27 -4.50 12.53 12.93
N THR A 28 -3.42 12.58 13.70
CA THR A 28 -2.50 11.46 13.91
C THR A 28 -2.11 11.34 15.37
N GLN A 29 -1.58 10.18 15.77
CA GLN A 29 -0.74 10.10 16.97
C GLN A 29 0.56 10.92 16.76
N PRO A 30 1.24 11.36 17.84
CA PRO A 30 2.52 12.05 17.73
C PRO A 30 3.51 11.25 16.88
N LEU A 31 4.08 11.90 15.88
CA LEU A 31 5.02 11.28 14.95
C LEU A 31 6.44 11.52 15.41
N TYR A 32 7.32 10.58 15.09
CA TYR A 32 8.74 10.69 15.34
C TYR A 32 9.49 10.77 14.03
N ARG A 33 10.37 11.76 13.91
CA ARG A 33 11.28 11.91 12.78
C ARG A 33 12.72 11.78 13.28
N PRO A 34 13.53 10.87 12.70
CA PRO A 34 14.95 10.77 13.02
C PRO A 34 15.70 12.02 12.52
N PRO A 35 16.84 12.37 13.12
CA PRO A 35 17.60 13.53 12.70
C PRO A 35 18.29 13.24 11.37
N VAL A 36 18.29 14.22 10.47
CA VAL A 36 19.05 14.12 9.22
C VAL A 36 20.50 14.54 9.50
N PRO A 37 21.52 13.76 9.09
CA PRO A 37 22.93 14.12 9.28
C PRO A 37 23.26 15.51 8.72
N VAL A 38 24.09 16.25 9.45
CA VAL A 38 24.50 17.61 9.08
C VAL A 38 25.19 17.63 7.72
N GLU A 39 25.94 16.58 7.40
CA GLU A 39 26.66 16.44 6.13
C GLU A 39 25.70 16.42 4.94
N GLU A 40 24.59 15.70 5.06
CA GLU A 40 23.57 15.60 4.01
C GLU A 40 22.76 16.91 3.91
N LEU A 41 22.42 17.55 5.03
CA LEU A 41 21.75 18.86 5.03
C LEU A 41 22.67 19.99 4.58
N SER A 42 23.99 19.82 4.68
CA SER A 42 24.94 20.88 4.33
C SER A 42 24.92 21.28 2.86
N ALA A 43 24.47 20.36 1.99
CA ALA A 43 24.23 20.64 0.58
C ALA A 43 23.22 21.78 0.40
N PHE A 44 22.12 21.72 1.17
CA PHE A 44 21.00 22.65 1.06
C PHE A 44 21.16 23.94 1.88
N LYS A 45 22.35 24.29 2.39
CA LYS A 45 22.58 25.50 3.22
C LYS A 45 22.17 26.81 2.55
N HIS A 46 22.15 26.83 1.22
CA HIS A 46 21.77 28.00 0.43
C HIS A 46 20.25 28.15 0.32
N LEU A 47 19.49 27.14 0.72
CA LEU A 47 18.02 27.14 0.73
C LEU A 47 17.53 27.39 2.16
N PRO A 48 16.43 28.13 2.35
CA PRO A 48 15.81 28.35 3.65
C PRO A 48 15.00 27.11 4.08
N VAL A 49 15.69 25.97 4.20
CA VAL A 49 15.12 24.74 4.76
C VAL A 49 15.07 24.88 6.27
N HIS A 50 13.96 24.47 6.89
CA HIS A 50 13.79 24.62 8.32
C HIS A 50 14.81 23.78 9.12
N ASP A 51 15.56 24.42 10.02
CA ASP A 51 16.59 23.81 10.90
C ASP A 51 16.05 22.70 11.82
N SER A 52 14.73 22.50 11.84
CA SER A 52 14.09 21.46 12.64
C SER A 52 14.51 20.07 12.19
N LEU A 53 15.04 19.89 10.98
CA LEU A 53 15.54 18.60 10.47
C LEU A 53 16.80 18.10 11.20
N LEU A 54 17.52 18.96 11.91
CA LEU A 54 18.76 18.65 12.61
C LEU A 54 18.54 17.98 13.97
N CYS A 55 17.34 18.12 14.55
CA CYS A 55 17.04 17.62 15.88
C CYS A 55 15.99 16.53 15.85
N GLU A 56 16.21 15.50 16.67
CA GLU A 56 15.17 14.55 17.03
C GLU A 56 13.99 15.30 17.63
N SER A 57 12.85 15.21 16.96
CA SER A 57 11.66 15.93 17.36
C SER A 57 10.44 15.04 17.14
N GLY A 58 9.67 14.90 18.22
CA GLY A 58 8.27 14.53 18.09
C GLY A 58 7.53 15.69 17.44
N PHE A 59 6.66 15.40 16.49
CA PHE A 59 5.82 16.41 15.84
C PHE A 59 4.39 15.92 15.73
N CYS A 60 3.44 16.87 15.77
CA CYS A 60 2.04 16.61 15.51
C CYS A 60 1.70 17.13 14.12
N ILE A 61 0.79 16.45 13.43
CA ILE A 61 0.25 16.94 12.16
C ILE A 61 -0.88 17.91 12.46
N ASP A 62 -0.71 19.16 12.05
CA ASP A 62 -1.76 20.19 12.16
C ASP A 62 -2.80 20.09 11.03
N VAL A 63 -2.35 19.72 9.82
CA VAL A 63 -3.17 19.66 8.61
C VAL A 63 -2.73 18.48 7.75
N LEU A 64 -3.70 17.67 7.30
CA LEU A 64 -3.49 16.64 6.28
C LEU A 64 -4.16 17.09 4.98
N VAL A 65 -3.38 17.21 3.91
CA VAL A 65 -3.86 17.62 2.59
C VAL A 65 -3.86 16.42 1.65
N GLY A 66 -4.93 16.26 0.88
CA GLY A 66 -5.02 15.22 -0.14
C GLY A 66 -4.08 15.47 -1.33
N LEU A 67 -3.80 14.41 -2.09
CA LEU A 67 -2.95 14.49 -3.29
C LEU A 67 -3.59 15.26 -4.44
N ASP A 68 -4.91 15.48 -4.39
CA ASP A 68 -5.66 16.33 -5.31
C ASP A 68 -5.15 17.78 -5.33
N PHE A 69 -4.64 18.29 -4.21
CA PHE A 69 -4.01 19.61 -4.13
C PHE A 69 -2.50 19.62 -4.33
N TYR A 70 -1.88 18.46 -4.61
CA TYR A 70 -0.42 18.33 -4.68
C TYR A 70 0.18 19.34 -5.68
N HIS A 71 -0.28 19.31 -6.94
CA HIS A 71 0.24 20.20 -7.98
C HIS A 71 -0.06 21.68 -7.75
N GLU A 72 -1.05 22.01 -6.92
CA GLU A 72 -1.36 23.38 -6.58
C GLU A 72 -0.47 23.92 -5.47
N LEU A 73 0.04 23.06 -4.57
CA LEU A 73 0.92 23.41 -3.45
C LEU A 73 2.41 23.36 -3.82
N MET A 74 2.79 22.48 -4.73
CA MET A 74 4.18 22.35 -5.18
C MET A 74 4.60 23.55 -6.03
N GLY A 75 5.84 23.99 -5.82
CA GLY A 75 6.52 25.00 -6.62
C GLY A 75 7.10 24.42 -7.91
N ARG A 76 7.97 25.18 -8.56
CA ARG A 76 8.58 24.79 -9.84
C ARG A 76 10.07 24.46 -9.72
N GLN A 77 10.68 24.79 -8.60
CA GLN A 77 12.11 24.60 -8.39
C GLN A 77 12.35 23.30 -7.61
N SER A 78 13.35 22.56 -8.08
CA SER A 78 13.91 21.42 -7.37
C SER A 78 15.43 21.53 -7.35
N ALA A 79 16.03 21.21 -6.22
CA ALA A 79 17.47 21.07 -6.05
C ALA A 79 17.76 19.61 -5.72
N HIS A 80 18.46 18.93 -6.62
CA HIS A 80 18.87 17.54 -6.46
C HIS A 80 20.30 17.51 -5.94
N GLU A 81 20.47 17.43 -4.63
CA GLU A 81 21.77 17.52 -3.97
C GLU A 81 21.92 16.47 -2.87
N GLY A 82 23.16 16.26 -2.41
CA GLY A 82 23.47 15.21 -1.45
C GLY A 82 23.29 13.80 -2.04
N ASN A 83 23.24 12.79 -1.17
CA ASN A 83 23.20 11.39 -1.59
C ASN A 83 21.76 10.88 -1.79
N GLY A 84 21.02 11.42 -2.76
CA GLY A 84 19.65 10.97 -3.08
C GLY A 84 18.54 11.75 -2.37
N LEU A 85 18.87 12.93 -1.85
CA LEU A 85 17.92 13.90 -1.33
C LEU A 85 17.51 14.89 -2.43
N VAL A 86 16.29 15.40 -2.31
CA VAL A 86 15.73 16.40 -3.20
C VAL A 86 15.05 17.46 -2.35
N ALA A 87 15.45 18.70 -2.52
CA ALA A 87 14.71 19.84 -1.99
C ALA A 87 13.75 20.34 -3.07
N GLU A 88 12.47 20.42 -2.74
CA GLU A 88 11.43 20.94 -3.62
C GLU A 88 10.82 22.19 -3.01
N GLU A 89 10.68 23.21 -3.84
CA GLU A 89 9.95 24.42 -3.46
C GLU A 89 8.47 24.07 -3.32
N THR A 90 7.83 24.59 -2.27
CA THR A 90 6.38 24.57 -2.11
C THR A 90 5.90 25.98 -1.77
N LYS A 91 4.60 26.23 -1.87
CA LYS A 91 4.00 27.49 -1.44
C LYS A 91 4.13 27.77 0.06
N LEU A 92 4.60 26.80 0.85
CA LEU A 92 4.86 26.91 2.28
C LEU A 92 6.36 27.00 2.62
N GLY A 93 7.22 26.99 1.60
CA GLY A 93 8.68 26.97 1.75
C GLY A 93 9.30 25.70 1.18
N TRP A 94 10.60 25.53 1.40
CA TRP A 94 11.35 24.40 0.87
C TRP A 94 11.16 23.15 1.71
N MET A 95 10.85 22.05 1.05
CA MET A 95 10.69 20.73 1.64
C MET A 95 11.80 19.81 1.15
N VAL A 96 12.44 19.07 2.05
CA VAL A 96 13.45 18.05 1.69
C VAL A 96 12.82 16.67 1.77
N SER A 97 12.98 15.90 0.71
CA SER A 97 12.53 14.51 0.58
C SER A 97 13.62 13.62 0.01
N GLY A 98 13.39 12.31 -0.03
CA GLY A 98 14.32 11.34 -0.60
C GLY A 98 14.96 10.42 0.43
N SER A 99 16.02 9.73 0.01
CA SER A 99 16.72 8.73 0.82
C SER A 99 18.20 8.99 0.77
N TYR A 100 18.87 8.88 1.90
CA TYR A 100 20.32 8.93 2.00
C TYR A 100 20.87 7.61 2.58
N PRO A 101 22.09 7.20 2.22
CA PRO A 101 22.70 5.97 2.72
C PRO A 101 22.99 6.09 4.22
N CYS A 102 22.14 5.47 5.05
CA CYS A 102 22.38 5.38 6.48
C CYS A 102 23.47 4.33 6.77
N ILE A 103 24.72 4.78 6.94
CA ILE A 103 25.86 3.91 7.28
C ILE A 103 25.78 3.40 8.75
N ARG A 104 24.91 4.00 9.57
CA ARG A 104 24.78 3.72 11.01
C ARG A 104 23.46 3.05 11.41
N SER A 105 23.09 1.94 10.79
CA SER A 105 22.26 0.95 11.49
C SER A 105 22.26 -0.40 10.77
N ALA A 106 22.87 -1.40 11.40
CA ALA A 106 22.66 -2.82 11.10
C ALA A 106 21.23 -3.32 11.44
N ARG A 107 20.22 -2.44 11.54
CA ARG A 107 18.81 -2.82 11.79
C ARG A 107 17.98 -2.50 10.56
N LYS A 108 17.69 -3.55 9.79
CA LYS A 108 16.91 -3.58 8.54
C LYS A 108 15.41 -3.31 8.72
N ASN A 109 15.01 -2.26 9.44
CA ASN A 109 13.60 -1.89 9.51
C ASN A 109 13.43 -0.47 9.00
N ALA A 110 13.36 -0.33 7.67
CA ALA A 110 12.72 0.86 7.08
C ALA A 110 11.28 0.87 7.61
N LYS A 111 11.02 1.70 8.61
CA LYS A 111 9.67 1.86 9.16
C LYS A 111 8.87 2.62 8.12
N ALA A 112 8.14 1.91 7.28
CA ALA A 112 7.06 2.50 6.51
C ALA A 112 6.01 3.00 7.52
N ALA A 113 5.79 4.31 7.56
CA ALA A 113 4.71 4.88 8.36
C ALA A 113 3.39 4.62 7.63
N LEU A 114 2.63 3.63 8.10
CA LEU A 114 1.25 3.44 7.68
C LEU A 114 0.38 4.43 8.47
N PHE A 115 -0.22 5.40 7.79
CA PHE A 115 -1.09 6.39 8.39
C PHE A 115 -2.53 5.85 8.46
N SER A 116 -2.93 5.36 9.64
CA SER A 116 -4.34 5.02 9.91
C SER A 116 -4.96 6.12 10.77
N CYS A 117 -5.87 6.91 10.20
CA CYS A 117 -6.73 7.80 10.95
C CYS A 117 -7.83 6.96 11.60
N SER A 118 -7.70 6.64 12.88
CA SER A 118 -8.83 6.13 13.66
C SER A 118 -8.83 6.74 15.06
N HIS A 119 -10.01 7.19 15.45
CA HIS A 119 -10.31 7.67 16.79
C HIS A 119 -10.19 6.46 17.72
N GLU A 120 -9.03 6.28 18.37
CA GLU A 120 -8.68 5.09 19.18
C GLU A 120 -9.13 3.77 18.53
N PRO A 121 -8.35 3.19 17.61
CA PRO A 121 -8.75 1.93 17.02
C PRO A 121 -8.82 0.87 18.12
N SER A 122 -10.05 0.51 18.50
CA SER A 122 -10.28 -0.69 19.26
C SER A 122 -9.81 -1.88 18.41
N GLU A 123 -9.49 -2.98 19.08
CA GLU A 123 -9.20 -4.25 18.42
C GLU A 123 -10.29 -4.62 17.40
N GLU A 124 -11.54 -4.22 17.67
CA GLU A 124 -12.70 -4.38 16.80
C GLU A 124 -12.62 -3.56 15.50
N ASN A 125 -12.04 -2.36 15.53
CA ASN A 125 -11.81 -1.56 14.31
C ASN A 125 -10.74 -2.19 13.42
N PHE A 126 -9.66 -2.71 14.00
CA PHE A 126 -8.65 -3.47 13.26
C PHE A 126 -9.22 -4.77 12.72
N ARG A 127 -10.00 -5.48 13.52
CA ARG A 127 -10.70 -6.69 13.10
C ARG A 127 -11.62 -6.40 11.92
N ARG A 128 -12.39 -5.31 11.96
CA ARG A 128 -13.30 -4.92 10.87
C ARG A 128 -12.55 -4.47 9.62
N LEU A 129 -11.42 -3.76 9.76
CA LEU A 129 -10.54 -3.43 8.64
C LEU A 129 -10.03 -4.71 7.97
N TRP A 130 -9.59 -5.69 8.76
CA TRP A 130 -9.14 -6.98 8.24
C TRP A 130 -10.29 -7.78 7.65
N GLU A 131 -11.48 -7.78 8.24
CA GLU A 131 -12.68 -8.37 7.67
C GLU A 131 -13.04 -7.77 6.29
N LEU A 132 -12.75 -6.48 6.08
CA LEU A 132 -12.88 -5.82 4.78
C LEU A 132 -11.79 -6.24 3.78
N ASP A 133 -10.56 -6.51 4.22
CA ASP A 133 -9.55 -7.17 3.38
C ASP A 133 -9.90 -8.65 3.10
N PHE A 134 -10.72 -9.26 3.97
CA PHE A 134 -11.29 -10.60 3.84
C PHE A 134 -12.67 -10.60 3.16
N ILE A 135 -13.02 -9.62 2.30
CA ILE A 135 -14.24 -9.71 1.46
C ILE A 135 -14.15 -11.00 0.61
N GLY A 136 -14.77 -12.07 1.12
CA GLY A 136 -14.67 -13.43 0.58
C GLY A 136 -14.61 -14.54 1.64
N ILE A 137 -14.11 -14.26 2.85
CA ILE A 137 -13.94 -15.25 3.94
C ILE A 137 -14.46 -14.65 5.26
N LEU A 138 -15.74 -14.27 5.33
CA LEU A 138 -16.39 -14.21 6.65
C LEU A 138 -16.94 -15.60 6.97
N GLY A 139 -16.26 -16.27 7.90
CA GLY A 139 -16.83 -17.39 8.65
C GLY A 139 -17.81 -16.82 9.67
N ASP A 140 -19.09 -17.08 9.46
CA ASP A 140 -20.10 -16.86 10.49
C ASP A 140 -19.80 -17.82 11.66
N ASN A 141 -19.60 -17.28 12.85
CA ASN A 141 -19.19 -18.03 14.05
C ASN A 141 -20.38 -18.70 14.77
N GLY A 142 -21.39 -19.14 14.04
CA GLY A 142 -22.41 -20.06 14.51
C GLY A 142 -22.38 -21.27 13.61
N GLU A 143 -22.32 -22.48 14.18
CA GLU A 143 -22.32 -23.79 13.50
C GLU A 143 -22.86 -23.70 12.07
N VAL A 144 -21.97 -23.41 11.10
CA VAL A 144 -22.42 -23.14 9.74
C VAL A 144 -22.86 -24.49 9.19
N PRO A 145 -24.16 -24.69 8.87
CA PRO A 145 -24.55 -25.90 8.18
C PRO A 145 -23.68 -26.00 6.93
N GLU A 146 -22.94 -27.12 6.77
CA GLU A 146 -21.98 -27.32 5.68
C GLU A 146 -22.49 -26.62 4.42
N SER A 147 -21.81 -25.52 4.03
CA SER A 147 -22.29 -24.67 2.95
C SER A 147 -22.51 -25.54 1.72
N ILE A 148 -23.54 -25.25 0.92
CA ILE A 148 -23.86 -26.01 -0.30
C ILE A 148 -22.61 -26.16 -1.17
N VAL A 149 -21.77 -25.12 -1.20
CA VAL A 149 -20.46 -25.08 -1.84
C VAL A 149 -19.51 -26.16 -1.31
N PHE A 150 -19.41 -26.32 0.01
CA PHE A 150 -18.54 -27.31 0.65
C PHE A 150 -19.03 -28.75 0.42
N LYS A 151 -20.36 -28.98 0.45
CA LYS A 151 -20.95 -30.28 0.10
C LYS A 151 -20.68 -30.65 -1.35
N GLU A 152 -20.85 -29.70 -2.26
CA GLU A 152 -20.54 -29.91 -3.68
C GLU A 152 -19.04 -30.14 -3.92
N PHE A 153 -18.18 -29.39 -3.22
CA PHE A 153 -16.74 -29.57 -3.29
C PHE A 153 -16.35 -31.00 -2.87
N LYS A 154 -16.81 -31.46 -1.70
CA LYS A 154 -16.57 -32.84 -1.25
C LYS A 154 -17.05 -33.89 -2.25
N LYS A 155 -18.20 -33.68 -2.89
CA LYS A 155 -18.72 -34.59 -3.93
C LYS A 155 -17.88 -34.59 -5.21
N LYS A 156 -17.24 -33.46 -5.54
CA LYS A 156 -16.45 -33.26 -6.76
C LYS A 156 -14.95 -33.53 -6.55
N VAL A 157 -14.51 -33.81 -5.33
CA VAL A 157 -13.15 -34.26 -5.04
C VAL A 157 -13.06 -35.76 -5.29
N SER A 158 -12.22 -36.16 -6.22
CA SER A 158 -11.88 -37.56 -6.47
C SER A 158 -10.37 -37.72 -6.62
N ILE A 159 -9.87 -38.94 -6.49
CA ILE A 159 -8.48 -39.27 -6.78
C ILE A 159 -8.46 -39.97 -8.13
N SER A 160 -7.76 -39.37 -9.10
CA SER A 160 -7.56 -39.95 -10.42
C SER A 160 -6.07 -39.97 -10.72
N ASN A 161 -5.54 -41.13 -11.13
CA ASN A 161 -4.11 -41.35 -11.40
C ASN A 161 -3.18 -40.91 -10.25
N GLY A 162 -3.59 -41.17 -9.00
CA GLY A 162 -2.82 -40.79 -7.80
C GLY A 162 -2.80 -39.30 -7.48
N ARG A 163 -3.55 -38.47 -8.23
CA ARG A 163 -3.67 -37.02 -7.98
C ARG A 163 -5.09 -36.67 -7.56
N TYR A 164 -5.22 -35.70 -6.65
CA TYR A 164 -6.51 -35.14 -6.30
C TYR A 164 -7.05 -34.31 -7.48
N GLN A 165 -8.21 -34.70 -7.99
CA GLN A 165 -9.00 -33.91 -8.91
C GLN A 165 -10.14 -33.27 -8.12
N ALA A 166 -10.11 -31.95 -8.00
CA ALA A 166 -11.16 -31.19 -7.32
C ALA A 166 -11.81 -30.22 -8.31
N GLY A 167 -13.14 -30.15 -8.29
CA GLY A 167 -13.87 -29.07 -8.97
C GLY A 167 -13.71 -27.74 -8.25
N LEU A 168 -13.65 -26.64 -9.00
CA LEU A 168 -13.66 -25.29 -8.40
C LEU A 168 -14.95 -25.07 -7.59
N PRO A 169 -14.85 -24.60 -6.34
CA PRO A 169 -16.02 -24.27 -5.53
C PRO A 169 -16.66 -22.97 -6.02
N TRP A 170 -17.91 -23.05 -6.50
CA TRP A 170 -18.68 -21.88 -6.93
C TRP A 170 -19.69 -21.49 -5.86
N ARG A 171 -19.83 -20.19 -5.60
CA ARG A 171 -20.83 -19.67 -4.64
C ARG A 171 -22.25 -19.81 -5.17
N GLU A 172 -22.45 -19.61 -6.47
CA GLU A 172 -23.70 -19.82 -7.19
C GLU A 172 -23.50 -20.87 -8.28
N VAL A 173 -24.48 -21.75 -8.48
CA VAL A 173 -24.42 -22.86 -9.46
C VAL A 173 -24.18 -22.33 -10.89
N ASP A 174 -24.74 -21.16 -11.21
CA ASP A 174 -24.71 -20.58 -12.56
C ASP A 174 -23.52 -19.63 -12.81
N MET A 175 -22.68 -19.37 -11.80
CA MET A 175 -21.55 -18.45 -11.92
C MET A 175 -20.53 -18.90 -12.98
N LYS A 176 -20.40 -20.22 -13.18
CA LYS A 176 -19.57 -20.80 -14.25
C LYS A 176 -19.99 -20.32 -15.64
N GLY A 177 -21.29 -20.17 -15.90
CA GLY A 177 -21.81 -19.72 -17.20
C GLY A 177 -21.65 -18.22 -17.43
N ARG A 178 -21.51 -17.44 -16.36
CA ARG A 178 -21.31 -15.97 -16.41
C ARG A 178 -19.85 -15.58 -16.66
N LEU A 179 -18.91 -16.50 -16.45
CA LEU A 179 -17.50 -16.26 -16.70
C LEU A 179 -17.24 -16.22 -18.20
N MET A 180 -16.76 -15.06 -18.67
CA MET A 180 -16.27 -14.95 -20.04
C MET A 180 -15.06 -15.85 -20.26
N SER A 181 -14.98 -16.46 -21.45
CA SER A 181 -13.83 -17.28 -21.83
C SER A 181 -12.55 -16.45 -21.87
N ASN A 182 -11.54 -16.86 -21.12
CA ASN A 182 -10.20 -16.25 -21.15
C ASN A 182 -9.22 -16.99 -22.09
N VAL A 183 -9.70 -17.95 -22.89
CA VAL A 183 -8.86 -18.83 -23.73
C VAL A 183 -7.95 -18.03 -24.66
N ASN A 184 -8.49 -17.04 -25.37
CA ASN A 184 -7.70 -16.21 -26.29
C ASN A 184 -6.60 -15.41 -25.56
N ALA A 185 -6.89 -14.91 -24.36
CA ALA A 185 -5.90 -14.20 -23.56
C ALA A 185 -4.83 -15.15 -23.01
N ALA A 186 -5.23 -16.35 -22.58
CA ALA A 186 -4.32 -17.40 -22.13
C ALA A 186 -3.37 -17.84 -23.26
N HIS A 187 -3.89 -18.10 -24.47
CA HIS A 187 -3.07 -18.41 -25.65
C HIS A 187 -2.09 -17.29 -25.98
N LYS A 188 -2.53 -16.02 -25.99
CA LYS A 188 -1.62 -14.89 -26.23
C LYS A 188 -0.48 -14.83 -25.21
N ARG A 189 -0.77 -15.06 -23.93
CA ARG A 189 0.25 -15.10 -22.87
C ARG A 189 1.19 -16.29 -23.06
N LEU A 190 0.66 -17.45 -23.42
CA LEU A 190 1.46 -18.64 -23.69
C LEU A 190 2.43 -18.43 -24.84
N TYR A 191 1.97 -17.92 -25.99
CA TYR A 191 2.85 -17.62 -27.13
C TYR A 191 3.85 -16.50 -26.86
N ALA A 192 3.48 -15.51 -26.03
CA ALA A 192 4.42 -14.49 -25.61
C ALA A 192 5.53 -15.08 -24.72
N LEU A 193 5.16 -15.96 -23.79
CA LEU A 193 6.11 -16.66 -22.94
C LEU A 193 7.02 -17.58 -23.76
N ASP A 194 6.46 -18.36 -24.67
CA ASP A 194 7.21 -19.27 -25.54
C ASP A 194 8.26 -18.54 -26.39
N ARG A 195 7.88 -17.40 -26.99
CA ARG A 195 8.82 -16.52 -27.69
C ARG A 195 9.92 -16.00 -26.77
N LYS A 196 9.57 -15.60 -25.54
CA LYS A 196 10.55 -15.08 -24.57
C LYS A 196 11.54 -16.17 -24.14
N LEU A 197 11.06 -17.38 -23.87
CA LEU A 197 11.88 -18.54 -23.52
C LEU A 197 12.79 -18.97 -24.68
N SER A 198 12.30 -18.86 -25.93
CA SER A 198 13.10 -19.17 -27.12
C SER A 198 14.18 -18.13 -27.40
N SER A 199 13.92 -16.85 -27.08
CA SER A 199 14.87 -15.76 -27.33
C SER A 199 15.98 -15.65 -26.27
N ASP A 200 15.74 -16.14 -25.06
CA ASP A 200 16.65 -16.00 -23.91
C ASP A 200 16.89 -17.36 -23.24
N PRO A 201 18.00 -18.04 -23.59
CA PRO A 201 18.36 -19.35 -23.03
C PRO A 201 18.57 -19.33 -21.52
N GLU A 202 19.12 -18.25 -20.96
CA GLU A 202 19.39 -18.15 -19.52
C GLU A 202 18.08 -18.02 -18.73
N PHE A 203 17.12 -17.25 -19.25
CA PHE A 203 15.77 -17.17 -18.68
C PHE A 203 15.03 -18.50 -18.76
N ASN A 204 15.20 -19.24 -19.86
CA ASN A 204 14.61 -20.57 -20.01
C ASN A 204 15.14 -21.57 -18.98
N ASP A 205 16.46 -21.63 -18.79
CA ASP A 205 17.08 -22.50 -17.79
C ASP A 205 16.59 -22.19 -16.36
N LYS A 206 16.44 -20.91 -16.02
CA LYS A 206 15.88 -20.49 -14.72
C LYS A 206 14.41 -20.91 -14.60
N TYR A 207 13.62 -20.69 -15.65
CA TYR A 207 12.21 -21.05 -15.67
C TYR A 207 12.01 -22.57 -15.50
N HIS A 208 12.82 -23.38 -16.19
CA HIS A 208 12.75 -24.85 -16.11
C HIS A 208 13.10 -25.37 -14.71
N LYS A 209 14.10 -24.79 -14.04
CA LYS A 209 14.49 -25.17 -12.67
C LYS A 209 13.34 -25.03 -11.67
N VAL A 210 12.51 -23.98 -11.80
CA VAL A 210 11.36 -23.76 -10.90
C VAL A 210 10.35 -24.91 -10.98
N PHE A 211 10.10 -25.47 -12.17
CA PHE A 211 9.17 -26.60 -12.31
C PHE A 211 9.76 -27.88 -11.71
N ILE A 212 11.06 -28.12 -11.88
CA ILE A 212 11.74 -29.27 -11.26
C ILE A 212 11.64 -29.19 -9.73
N ASP A 213 11.79 -28.00 -9.15
CA ASP A 213 11.70 -27.83 -7.70
C ASP A 213 10.27 -27.95 -7.15
N LEU A 214 9.25 -27.65 -7.95
CA LEU A 214 7.84 -27.84 -7.59
C LEU A 214 7.36 -29.30 -7.67
N GLU A 215 8.09 -30.16 -8.39
CA GLU A 215 7.78 -31.59 -8.52
C GLU A 215 8.46 -32.47 -7.44
N LYS A 216 9.25 -31.87 -6.53
CA LYS A 216 9.83 -32.53 -5.34
C LYS A 216 8.87 -32.48 -4.16
#